data_AF-A0A9X9A132-F1
#
_entry.id   AF-A0A9X9A132-F1
#
_cell.length_a   1.000
_cell.length_b   1.000
_cell.length_c   1.000
_cell.angle_alpha   90.00
_cell.angle_beta   90.00
_cell.angle_gamma   90.00
#
_symmetry.space_group_name_H-M   'P 1'
#
loop_
_entity.id
_entity.type
_entity.pdbx_description
1 polymer ?
#
loop_
_entity_poly.entity_id
_entity_poly.type
_entity_poly.pdbx_seq_one_letter_code
_entity_poly.pdbx_strand_id
1 'polypeptide(L)'
;YWEEMIPSYTIFHKDDKSFSSIWTDYSSDFRTFYKNYEDDMRCYASVHGFFTKENIPPNVFPISSIPWTSFTGFNLNINNDENFLLPIITCGKYFNEGNKVMLPVSLQVHHSVCDGY
;
A
#
# COMPACT_ATOMS: atom_id res chain seq x y z
N TYR A 1 -13.12 -12.86 10.16
CA TYR A 1 -13.37 -11.99 9.00
C TYR A 1 -13.55 -10.57 9.50
N TRP A 2 -13.07 -9.58 8.75
CA TRP A 2 -13.24 -8.16 9.05
C TRP A 2 -14.37 -7.59 8.20
N GLU A 3 -15.19 -6.69 8.76
CA GLU A 3 -16.25 -6.02 8.00
C GLU A 3 -15.67 -4.99 7.03
N GLU A 4 -14.57 -4.34 7.41
CA GLU A 4 -13.85 -3.36 6.63
C GLU A 4 -12.35 -3.56 6.77
N MET A 5 -11.59 -3.07 5.78
CA MET A 5 -10.13 -3.16 5.73
C MET A 5 -9.54 -1.77 5.55
N ILE A 6 -8.40 -1.52 6.20
CA ILE A 6 -7.75 -0.21 6.24
C ILE A 6 -6.50 -0.24 5.36
N PRO A 7 -6.34 0.66 4.39
CA PRO A 7 -5.12 0.73 3.61
C PRO A 7 -3.97 1.30 4.44
N SER A 8 -2.81 0.65 4.39
CA SER A 8 -1.54 1.25 4.78
C SER A 8 -0.64 1.45 3.57
N TYR A 9 -0.04 2.62 3.45
CA TYR A 9 0.70 3.01 2.25
C TYR A 9 2.04 3.67 2.55
N THR A 10 2.96 3.50 1.60
CA THR A 10 4.33 4.01 1.71
C THR A 10 4.45 5.48 1.34
N ILE A 11 5.18 6.25 2.15
CA ILE A 11 5.60 7.63 1.89
C ILE A 11 7.12 7.62 1.67
N PHE A 12 7.58 8.17 0.55
CA PHE A 12 9.00 8.23 0.22
C PHE A 12 9.63 9.56 0.67
N HIS A 13 10.70 9.46 1.44
CA HIS A 13 11.46 10.60 1.97
C HIS A 13 12.60 10.94 1.02
N LYS A 14 12.49 12.09 0.34
CA LYS A 14 13.44 12.47 -0.72
C LYS A 14 14.82 12.87 -0.19
N ASP A 15 14.89 13.34 1.03
CA ASP A 15 16.08 13.85 1.71
C ASP A 15 17.04 12.72 2.11
N ASP A 16 16.54 11.63 2.67
CA ASP A 16 17.36 10.49 3.13
C ASP A 16 17.16 9.19 2.31
N LYS A 17 16.25 9.21 1.34
CA LYS A 17 15.89 8.07 0.47
C LYS A 17 15.28 6.89 1.23
N SER A 18 14.78 7.11 2.45
CA SER A 18 14.03 6.12 3.21
C SER A 18 12.53 6.15 2.84
N PHE A 19 11.75 5.28 3.47
CA PHE A 19 10.29 5.32 3.39
C PHE A 19 9.65 5.05 4.75
N SER A 20 8.47 5.62 4.95
CA SER A 20 7.57 5.35 6.07
C SER A 20 6.30 4.66 5.59
N SER A 21 5.63 3.96 6.48
CA SER A 21 4.28 3.42 6.27
C SER A 21 3.32 4.06 7.27
N ILE A 22 2.19 4.55 6.76
CA ILE A 22 1.06 5.03 7.57
C ILE A 22 -0.22 4.37 7.10
N TRP A 23 -1.30 4.53 7.85
CA TRP A 23 -2.63 4.00 7.52
C TRP A 23 -3.67 5.12 7.59
N THR A 24 -4.71 5.02 6.78
CA THR A 24 -5.82 6.00 6.77
C THR A 24 -7.14 5.28 6.93
N ASP A 25 -7.97 5.78 7.84
CA ASP A 25 -9.31 5.24 8.07
C ASP A 25 -10.09 5.14 6.76
N TYR A 26 -10.56 3.93 6.48
CA TYR A 26 -11.36 3.65 5.31
C TYR A 26 -12.71 4.37 5.40
N SER A 27 -13.21 4.78 4.24
CA SER A 27 -14.58 5.25 4.07
C SER A 27 -15.03 4.86 2.67
N SER A 28 -16.25 4.36 2.56
CA SER A 28 -16.88 4.08 1.27
C SER A 28 -17.18 5.36 0.47
N ASP A 29 -17.34 6.51 1.14
CA ASP A 29 -17.36 7.82 0.51
C ASP A 29 -15.93 8.31 0.23
N PHE A 30 -15.61 8.50 -1.05
CA PHE A 30 -14.29 8.92 -1.50
C PHE A 30 -13.85 10.27 -0.93
N ARG A 31 -14.78 11.24 -0.80
CA ARG A 31 -14.42 12.59 -0.31
C ARG A 31 -13.98 12.54 1.14
N THR A 32 -14.67 11.73 1.94
CA THR A 32 -14.34 11.48 3.34
C THR A 32 -13.01 10.75 3.45
N PHE A 33 -12.80 9.68 2.69
CA PHE A 33 -11.50 8.98 2.65
C PHE A 33 -10.35 9.91 2.25
N TYR A 34 -10.54 10.69 1.19
CA TYR A 34 -9.52 11.61 0.68
C TYR A 34 -9.17 12.70 1.69
N LYS A 35 -10.18 13.25 2.39
CA LYS A 35 -9.93 14.20 3.48
C LYS A 35 -9.12 13.55 4.61
N ASN A 36 -9.48 12.34 5.04
CA ASN A 36 -8.72 11.62 6.08
C ASN A 36 -7.27 11.41 5.65
N TYR A 37 -7.06 11.02 4.38
CA TYR A 37 -5.73 10.86 3.78
C TYR A 37 -4.94 12.18 3.79
N GLU A 38 -5.55 13.30 3.39
CA GLU A 38 -4.89 14.60 3.40
C GLU A 38 -4.51 15.04 4.81
N ASP A 39 -5.40 14.83 5.79
CA ASP A 39 -5.14 15.15 7.20
C ASP A 39 -3.99 14.30 7.76
N ASP A 40 -3.96 13.00 7.43
CA ASP A 40 -2.83 12.12 7.77
C ASP A 40 -1.52 12.58 7.10
N MET A 41 -1.54 12.93 5.81
CA MET A 41 -0.37 13.42 5.10
C MET A 41 0.16 14.72 5.69
N ARG A 42 -0.70 15.65 6.12
CA ARG A 42 -0.25 16.88 6.81
C ARG A 42 0.50 16.60 8.10
N CYS A 43 0.11 15.56 8.83
CA CYS A 43 0.72 15.20 10.10
C CYS A 43 2.00 14.36 9.93
N TYR A 44 2.03 13.45 8.96
CA TYR A 44 3.03 12.38 8.93
C TYR A 44 3.95 12.39 7.68
N ALA A 45 3.69 13.21 6.66
CA ALA A 45 4.47 13.16 5.42
C ALA A 45 5.96 13.51 5.57
N SER A 46 6.33 14.26 6.62
CA SER A 46 7.71 14.63 6.92
C SER A 46 8.26 13.96 8.18
N VAL A 47 7.53 12.99 8.74
CA VAL A 47 7.99 12.24 9.92
C VAL A 47 8.76 11.04 9.41
N HIS A 48 10.02 10.91 9.79
CA HIS A 48 10.87 9.77 9.44
C HIS A 48 10.70 8.62 10.45
N GLY A 49 10.83 7.39 9.95
CA GLY A 49 10.62 6.16 10.73
C GLY A 49 9.86 5.14 9.92
N PHE A 50 9.91 3.86 10.30
CA PHE A 50 9.26 2.82 9.50
C PHE A 50 7.73 2.83 9.62
N PHE A 51 7.21 2.97 10.85
CA PHE A 51 5.79 3.15 11.14
C PHE A 51 5.61 4.43 11.96
N THR A 52 5.10 5.49 11.33
CA THR A 52 5.10 6.84 11.92
C THR A 52 3.76 7.24 12.52
N LYS A 53 2.66 6.63 12.05
CA LYS A 53 1.35 6.72 12.68
C LYS A 53 1.16 5.51 13.61
N GLU A 54 1.10 5.78 14.92
CA GLU A 54 0.95 4.75 15.96
C GLU A 54 -0.42 4.03 15.89
N ASN A 55 -0.60 3.01 16.74
CA ASN A 55 -1.86 2.26 16.91
C ASN A 55 -2.39 1.64 15.60
N ILE A 56 -1.50 0.97 14.86
CA ILE A 56 -1.85 0.29 13.60
C ILE A 56 -2.98 -0.73 13.86
N PRO A 57 -4.14 -0.60 13.19
CA PRO A 57 -5.23 -1.55 13.33
C PRO A 57 -4.85 -2.95 12.80
N PRO A 58 -5.45 -4.04 13.34
CA PRO A 58 -5.14 -5.41 12.92
C PRO A 58 -5.67 -5.78 11.53
N ASN A 59 -6.60 -4.99 10.97
CA ASN A 59 -7.25 -5.16 9.67
C ASN A 59 -6.62 -4.27 8.59
N VAL A 60 -5.30 -4.04 8.66
CA VAL A 60 -4.56 -3.18 7.74
C VAL A 60 -3.88 -4.00 6.64
N PHE A 61 -4.05 -3.61 5.38
CA PHE A 61 -3.34 -4.23 4.26
C PHE A 61 -2.36 -3.23 3.60
N PRO A 62 -1.12 -3.66 3.27
CA PRO A 62 -0.12 -2.78 2.68
C PRO A 62 -0.32 -2.53 1.18
N ILE A 63 -0.13 -1.28 0.79
CA ILE A 63 -0.09 -0.76 -0.58
C ILE A 63 1.22 -0.01 -0.78
N SER A 64 2.08 -0.50 -1.66
CA SER A 64 3.34 0.16 -2.01
C SER A 64 3.30 0.74 -3.42
N SER A 65 4.10 1.77 -3.66
CA SER A 65 4.28 2.37 -4.97
C SER A 65 5.77 2.52 -5.30
N ILE A 66 6.19 2.00 -6.45
CA ILE A 66 7.53 2.13 -7.00
C ILE A 66 7.44 3.01 -8.27
N PRO A 67 7.31 4.33 -8.12
CA PRO A 67 6.98 5.24 -9.23
C PRO A 67 8.13 5.43 -10.23
N TRP A 68 9.29 4.80 -10.01
CA TRP A 68 10.47 4.95 -10.84
C TRP A 68 10.63 3.84 -11.89
N THR A 69 9.95 2.70 -11.75
CA THR A 69 10.11 1.55 -12.63
C THR A 69 8.78 0.98 -13.10
N SER A 70 8.68 0.69 -14.40
CA SER A 70 7.55 -0.03 -14.98
C SER A 70 7.90 -1.52 -15.03
N PHE A 71 7.54 -2.26 -13.99
CA PHE A 71 7.87 -3.69 -13.91
C PHE A 71 6.92 -4.55 -14.76
N THR A 72 7.43 -5.69 -15.22
CA THR A 72 6.64 -6.77 -15.83
C THR A 72 6.36 -7.92 -14.85
N GLY A 73 7.07 -7.95 -13.72
CA GLY A 73 6.84 -8.86 -12.61
C GLY A 73 7.45 -8.28 -11.33
N PHE A 74 6.77 -8.50 -10.21
CA PHE A 74 7.24 -8.10 -8.88
C PHE A 74 6.82 -9.18 -7.89
N ASN A 75 7.74 -9.56 -6.99
CA ASN A 75 7.48 -10.58 -5.98
C ASN A 75 8.20 -10.20 -4.69
N LEU A 76 7.50 -10.35 -3.56
CA LEU A 76 8.10 -10.26 -2.24
C LEU A 76 8.34 -11.68 -1.74
N ASN A 77 9.61 -12.05 -1.52
CA ASN A 77 9.93 -13.29 -0.83
C ASN A 77 9.94 -13.00 0.68
N ILE A 78 8.78 -13.16 1.31
CA ILE A 78 8.60 -12.87 2.72
C ILE A 78 8.79 -14.16 3.51
N ASN A 79 9.72 -14.15 4.45
CA ASN A 79 9.82 -15.18 5.48
C ASN A 79 8.71 -14.92 6.50
N ASN A 80 7.47 -15.20 6.08
CA ASN A 80 6.28 -14.93 6.87
C ASN A 80 6.28 -15.82 8.12
N ASP A 81 5.93 -15.22 9.26
CA ASP A 81 5.27 -15.95 10.34
C ASP A 81 4.02 -16.62 9.73
N GLU A 82 3.70 -17.87 10.09
CA GLU A 82 2.73 -18.74 9.38
C GLU A 82 1.31 -18.15 9.19
N ASN A 83 1.03 -16.97 9.73
CA ASN A 83 -0.28 -16.36 9.87
C ASN A 83 -0.49 -15.02 9.11
N PHE A 84 0.44 -14.58 8.24
CA PHE A 84 0.21 -13.36 7.44
C PHE A 84 -0.72 -13.65 6.24
N LEU A 85 -2.01 -13.36 6.41
CA LEU A 85 -3.07 -13.64 5.44
C LEU A 85 -3.50 -12.42 4.61
N LEU A 86 -3.01 -11.23 4.96
CA LEU A 86 -3.46 -9.97 4.38
C LEU A 86 -2.84 -9.78 2.98
N PRO A 87 -3.58 -9.23 2.01
CA PRO A 87 -3.04 -9.00 0.67
C PRO A 87 -1.98 -7.91 0.69
N ILE A 88 -0.97 -8.02 -0.17
CA ILE A 88 0.00 -6.96 -0.42
C ILE A 88 -0.14 -6.49 -1.86
N ILE A 89 -0.34 -5.18 -2.03
CA ILE A 89 -0.48 -4.54 -3.34
C ILE A 89 0.78 -3.73 -3.61
N THR A 90 1.37 -3.87 -4.79
CA THR A 90 2.47 -3.01 -5.24
C THR A 90 2.20 -2.46 -6.63
N CYS A 91 2.26 -1.14 -6.78
CA CYS A 91 2.07 -0.44 -8.05
C CYS A 91 3.41 0.04 -8.62
N GLY A 92 3.60 -0.09 -9.92
CA GLY A 92 4.76 0.43 -10.64
C GLY A 92 4.50 1.79 -11.27
N LYS A 93 5.50 2.30 -11.98
CA LYS A 93 5.36 3.47 -12.86
C LYS A 93 4.45 3.13 -14.04
N TYR A 94 3.44 3.96 -14.27
CA TYR A 94 2.59 3.86 -15.46
C TYR A 94 3.38 4.14 -16.75
N PHE A 95 2.92 3.59 -17.86
CA PHE A 95 3.51 3.81 -19.18
C PHE A 95 2.43 3.79 -20.26
N ASN A 96 2.74 4.32 -21.44
CA ASN A 96 1.83 4.31 -22.58
C ASN A 96 2.12 3.11 -23.47
N GLU A 97 1.07 2.38 -23.85
CA GLU A 97 1.11 1.30 -24.83
C GLU A 97 0.11 1.62 -25.94
N GLY A 98 0.62 2.17 -27.05
CA GLY A 98 -0.23 2.74 -28.11
C GLY A 98 -1.13 3.85 -27.57
N ASN A 99 -2.45 3.66 -27.68
CA ASN A 99 -3.46 4.61 -27.22
C ASN A 99 -3.94 4.33 -25.78
N LYS A 100 -3.27 3.43 -25.03
CA LYS A 100 -3.64 3.06 -23.66
C LYS A 100 -2.60 3.54 -22.67
N VAL A 101 -3.06 3.91 -21.47
CA VAL A 101 -2.21 4.08 -20.29
C VAL A 101 -2.27 2.78 -19.49
N MET A 102 -1.11 2.16 -19.28
CA MET A 102 -0.97 0.91 -18.54
C MET A 102 -0.36 1.18 -17.16
N LEU A 103 -0.85 0.49 -16.14
CA LEU A 103 -0.31 0.53 -14.78
C LEU A 103 0.11 -0.88 -14.36
N PRO A 104 1.40 -1.11 -14.08
CA PRO A 104 1.84 -2.35 -13.45
C PRO A 104 1.29 -2.48 -12.04
N VAL A 105 0.61 -3.58 -11.75
CA VAL A 105 0.08 -3.91 -10.43
C VAL A 105 0.46 -5.36 -10.09
N SER A 106 1.06 -5.55 -8.92
CA SER A 106 1.33 -6.86 -8.34
C SER A 106 0.44 -7.05 -7.12
N LEU A 107 -0.23 -8.20 -7.06
CA LEU A 107 -1.01 -8.65 -5.92
C LEU A 107 -0.37 -9.91 -5.35
N GLN A 108 0.04 -9.86 -4.10
CA GLN A 108 0.50 -11.02 -3.34
C GLN A 108 -0.57 -11.39 -2.32
N VAL A 109 -0.95 -12.66 -2.29
CA VAL A 109 -1.98 -13.21 -1.40
C VAL A 109 -1.52 -14.53 -0.81
N HIS A 110 -2.15 -14.93 0.29
CA HIS A 110 -1.87 -16.21 0.93
C HIS A 110 -2.85 -17.30 0.45
N HIS A 111 -2.32 -18.44 -0.01
CA HIS A 111 -3.12 -19.50 -0.63
C HIS A 111 -4.10 -20.21 0.31
N SER A 112 -3.96 -20.09 1.63
CA SER A 112 -4.94 -20.63 2.58
C SER A 112 -6.27 -19.88 2.58
N VAL A 113 -6.32 -18.65 2.04
CA VAL A 113 -7.51 -17.79 2.02
C VAL A 113 -7.86 -17.23 0.64
N CYS A 114 -6.96 -17.34 -0.34
CA CYS A 114 -7.19 -16.89 -1.71
C CYS A 114 -6.74 -17.96 -2.72
N ASP A 115 -7.56 -18.19 -3.74
CA ASP A 115 -7.17 -18.92 -4.95
C ASP A 115 -7.04 -17.96 -6.14
N GLY A 116 -6.92 -18.50 -7.35
CA GLY A 116 -6.74 -17.71 -8.57
C GLY A 116 -8.01 -17.44 -9.39
N TYR A 117 -9.19 -17.83 -8.90
CA TYR A 117 -10.46 -17.77 -9.62
C TYR A 117 -11.19 -16.43 -9.41
#